data_AF-A0A086LIP1-F1
#
_entry.id   AF-A0A086LIP1-F1
#
_cell.length_a   1.000
_cell.length_b   1.000
_cell.length_c   1.000
_cell.angle_alpha   90.00
_cell.angle_beta   90.00
_cell.angle_gamma   90.00
#
_symmetry.space_group_name_H-M   'P 1'
#
loop_
_entity.id
_entity.type
_entity.pdbx_description
1 polymer ?
#
loop_
_entity_poly.entity_id
_entity_poly.type
_entity_poly.pdbx_seq_one_letter_code
_entity_poly.pdbx_strand_id
1 'polypeptide(L)'
;WAQRPQEPEPPAPRPVEDPEVLPEEDEASSSLPPPPPPSPPPPPPVEVPLSPESQTVDLSCLTGTTVRFFGPSHHSGGFTPLYDPAPDKRVATVDAGANALFIGGGGQNGQFAKTLLEEAEKNGIRLTSVALSEHSQRIQQSLLRRAVKSPGKLVELDTGVASPVFARSFGFVPVVPGLMWKESEVGS
;
A
#
# COMPACT_ATOMS: atom_id res chain seq x y z
N TRP A 1 41.21 -11.99 -61.89
CA TRP A 1 40.97 -12.59 -60.57
C TRP A 1 42.31 -13.07 -60.04
N ALA A 2 42.79 -12.49 -58.94
CA ALA A 2 44.11 -12.75 -58.38
C ALA A 2 44.00 -13.82 -57.29
N GLN A 3 44.79 -14.90 -57.40
CA GLN A 3 44.90 -15.96 -56.38
C GLN A 3 45.93 -15.56 -55.31
N ARG A 4 45.61 -15.88 -54.05
CA ARG A 4 46.38 -15.54 -52.84
C ARG A 4 47.73 -16.28 -52.76
N PRO A 5 48.74 -15.69 -52.09
CA PRO A 5 50.02 -16.36 -51.82
C PRO A 5 49.86 -17.52 -50.81
N GLN A 6 50.61 -18.60 -51.02
CA GLN A 6 50.73 -19.72 -50.07
C GLN A 6 51.68 -19.37 -48.91
N GLU A 7 51.28 -19.81 -47.72
CA GLU A 7 51.95 -19.63 -46.42
C GLU A 7 53.06 -20.70 -46.24
N PRO A 8 54.20 -20.39 -45.58
CA PRO A 8 55.34 -21.30 -45.47
C PRO A 8 55.13 -22.42 -44.44
N GLU A 9 55.73 -23.57 -44.73
CA GLU A 9 55.61 -24.86 -44.02
C GLU A 9 56.26 -24.86 -42.61
N PRO A 10 55.65 -25.51 -41.60
CA PRO A 10 56.18 -25.54 -40.22
C PRO A 10 57.31 -26.58 -40.02
N PRO A 11 58.21 -26.37 -39.03
CA PRO A 11 59.35 -27.24 -38.79
C PRO A 11 58.99 -28.59 -38.14
N ALA A 12 59.86 -29.57 -38.39
CA ALA A 12 59.76 -31.00 -38.07
C ALA A 12 59.59 -31.35 -36.56
N PRO A 13 58.99 -32.52 -36.24
CA PRO A 13 58.60 -32.90 -34.88
C PRO A 13 59.78 -33.34 -34.00
N ARG A 14 59.66 -33.12 -32.69
CA ARG A 14 60.62 -33.56 -31.66
C ARG A 14 60.41 -35.03 -31.27
N PRO A 15 61.46 -35.76 -30.83
CA PRO A 15 61.39 -37.19 -30.55
C PRO A 15 60.51 -37.52 -29.33
N VAL A 16 59.86 -38.68 -29.41
CA VAL A 16 59.01 -39.31 -28.40
C VAL A 16 59.91 -40.08 -27.43
N GLU A 17 59.80 -39.84 -26.13
CA GLU A 17 60.28 -40.78 -25.10
C GLU A 17 59.09 -41.61 -24.61
N ASP A 18 59.26 -42.93 -24.63
CA ASP A 18 58.30 -43.97 -24.27
C ASP A 18 58.03 -44.03 -22.74
N PRO A 19 56.93 -44.66 -22.30
CA PRO A 19 56.45 -44.63 -20.93
C PRO A 19 57.07 -45.74 -20.07
N GLU A 20 57.65 -45.39 -18.93
CA GLU A 20 57.97 -46.37 -17.90
C GLU A 20 56.76 -46.66 -17.00
N VAL A 21 56.66 -47.95 -16.69
CA VAL A 21 55.55 -48.69 -16.08
C VAL A 21 55.44 -48.42 -14.57
N LEU A 22 54.20 -48.52 -14.06
CA LEU A 22 53.78 -48.51 -12.65
C LEU A 22 54.63 -49.45 -11.75
N PRO A 23 54.55 -49.24 -10.42
CA PRO A 23 53.93 -50.31 -9.64
C PRO A 23 52.75 -49.85 -8.79
N GLU A 24 51.89 -50.84 -8.58
CA GLU A 24 50.62 -50.86 -7.87
C GLU A 24 50.75 -50.57 -6.36
N GLU A 25 49.68 -49.94 -5.87
CA GLU A 25 48.92 -50.23 -4.66
C GLU A 25 49.68 -50.44 -3.33
N ASP A 26 49.46 -49.52 -2.41
CA ASP A 26 49.26 -49.92 -1.02
C ASP A 26 48.05 -49.16 -0.44
N GLU A 27 47.11 -49.92 0.10
CA GLU A 27 45.88 -49.45 0.71
C GLU A 27 46.17 -48.54 1.90
N ALA A 28 45.55 -47.36 1.92
CA ALA A 28 45.21 -46.69 3.17
C ALA A 28 43.84 -46.04 3.03
N SER A 29 42.84 -46.86 3.33
CA SER A 29 41.45 -46.47 3.58
C SER A 29 41.39 -45.24 4.49
N SER A 30 40.97 -44.10 3.95
CA SER A 30 40.49 -42.96 4.73
C SER A 30 39.19 -42.49 4.11
N SER A 31 38.11 -43.11 4.58
CA SER A 31 36.73 -42.72 4.39
C SER A 31 36.51 -41.28 4.85
N LEU A 32 36.64 -40.31 3.94
CA LEU A 32 36.09 -38.98 4.13
C LEU A 32 34.56 -39.08 3.94
N PRO A 33 33.74 -38.64 4.91
CA PRO A 33 32.29 -38.64 4.75
C PRO A 33 31.90 -37.71 3.59
N PRO A 34 30.83 -38.05 2.84
CA PRO A 34 30.33 -37.16 1.79
C PRO A 34 29.97 -35.79 2.37
N PRO A 35 30.17 -34.69 1.62
CA PRO A 35 29.79 -33.36 2.08
C PRO A 35 28.30 -33.34 2.44
N PRO A 36 27.91 -32.60 3.48
CA PRO A 36 26.51 -32.47 3.84
C PRO A 36 25.72 -31.93 2.64
N PRO A 37 24.46 -32.35 2.45
CA PRO A 37 23.62 -31.81 1.39
C PRO A 37 23.53 -30.29 1.54
N PRO A 38 23.40 -29.54 0.43
CA PRO A 38 23.22 -28.09 0.50
C PRO A 38 22.03 -27.79 1.39
N SER A 39 22.21 -26.86 2.33
CA SER A 39 21.14 -26.40 3.21
C SER A 39 19.93 -26.00 2.36
N PRO A 40 18.71 -26.41 2.74
CA PRO A 40 17.52 -25.95 2.03
C PRO A 40 17.52 -24.42 1.99
N PRO A 41 17.05 -23.81 0.89
CA PRO A 41 16.93 -22.37 0.82
C PRO A 41 16.12 -21.88 2.03
N PRO A 42 16.48 -20.72 2.60
CA PRO A 42 15.73 -20.16 3.71
C PRO A 42 14.25 -20.09 3.30
N PRO A 43 13.31 -20.40 4.22
CA PRO A 43 11.90 -20.23 3.93
C PRO A 43 11.67 -18.79 3.43
N PRO A 44 10.73 -18.58 2.50
CA PRO A 44 10.38 -17.23 2.09
C PRO A 44 10.08 -16.41 3.34
N PRO A 45 10.47 -15.12 3.38
CA PRO A 45 10.14 -14.28 4.52
C PRO A 45 8.64 -14.39 4.78
N VAL A 46 8.29 -14.74 6.02
CA VAL A 46 6.91 -14.76 6.47
C VAL A 46 6.33 -13.40 6.12
N GLU A 47 5.36 -13.35 5.22
CA GLU A 47 4.65 -12.11 4.91
C GLU A 47 4.04 -11.63 6.23
N VAL A 48 4.63 -10.58 6.78
CA VAL A 48 4.14 -9.92 7.98
C VAL A 48 2.69 -9.54 7.68
N PRO A 49 1.71 -9.90 8.53
CA PRO A 49 0.32 -9.57 8.29
C PRO A 49 0.20 -8.07 8.01
N LEU A 50 -0.26 -7.73 6.81
CA LEU A 50 -0.41 -6.32 6.40
C LEU A 50 -1.48 -5.60 7.23
N SER A 51 -2.41 -6.35 7.82
CA SER A 51 -3.43 -5.83 8.73
C SER A 51 -2.99 -5.96 10.19
N PRO A 52 -3.22 -4.93 11.02
CA PRO A 52 -2.91 -4.98 12.45
C PRO A 52 -3.68 -6.10 13.15
N GLU A 53 -3.09 -6.64 14.22
CA GLU A 53 -3.82 -7.47 15.18
C GLU A 53 -5.08 -6.74 15.63
N SER A 54 -6.14 -7.49 15.92
CA SER A 54 -7.42 -6.87 16.31
C SER A 54 -8.27 -7.80 17.14
N GLN A 55 -9.09 -7.23 18.01
CA GLN A 55 -10.12 -7.96 18.72
C GLN A 55 -11.49 -7.57 18.16
N THR A 56 -12.30 -8.57 17.84
CA THR A 56 -13.68 -8.37 17.35
C THR A 56 -14.64 -8.95 18.35
N VAL A 57 -15.60 -8.14 18.80
CA VAL A 57 -16.56 -8.51 19.84
C VAL A 57 -17.96 -8.00 19.48
N ASP A 58 -18.98 -8.76 19.87
CA ASP A 58 -20.36 -8.31 19.76
C ASP A 58 -20.77 -7.61 21.07
N LEU A 59 -21.17 -6.36 20.98
CA LEU A 59 -21.52 -5.56 22.15
C LEU A 59 -23.04 -5.54 22.37
N SER A 60 -23.51 -6.22 23.41
CA SER A 60 -24.96 -6.28 23.76
C SER A 60 -25.56 -4.89 24.02
N CYS A 61 -24.77 -3.96 24.58
CA CYS A 61 -25.20 -2.57 24.78
C CYS A 61 -25.40 -1.79 23.47
N LEU A 62 -24.87 -2.29 22.36
CA LEU A 62 -25.08 -1.79 21.00
C LEU A 62 -26.01 -2.72 20.22
N THR A 63 -26.99 -3.32 20.89
CA THR A 63 -27.95 -4.28 20.30
C THR A 63 -27.27 -5.45 19.56
N GLY A 64 -26.12 -5.90 20.06
CA GLY A 64 -25.34 -6.99 19.45
C GLY A 64 -24.50 -6.57 18.25
N THR A 65 -24.22 -5.27 18.08
CA THR A 65 -23.35 -4.80 17.00
C THR A 65 -21.94 -5.32 17.18
N THR A 66 -21.40 -5.94 16.13
CA THR A 66 -20.01 -6.38 16.04
C THR A 66 -19.07 -5.18 15.90
N VAL A 67 -18.13 -5.03 16.83
CA VAL A 67 -17.13 -3.96 16.86
C VAL A 67 -15.73 -4.57 16.82
N ARG A 68 -14.91 -4.07 15.89
CA ARG A 68 -13.49 -4.43 15.75
C ARG A 68 -12.62 -3.32 16.33
N PHE A 69 -11.80 -3.66 17.32
CA PHE A 69 -10.76 -2.79 17.88
C PHE A 69 -9.41 -3.22 17.32
N PHE A 70 -8.79 -2.36 16.51
CA PHE A 70 -7.46 -2.60 15.98
C PHE A 70 -6.38 -2.31 17.04
N GLY A 71 -5.41 -3.20 17.14
CA GLY A 71 -4.18 -2.99 17.89
C GLY A 71 -3.16 -2.16 17.10
N PRO A 72 -1.94 -1.99 17.64
CA PRO A 72 -0.87 -1.27 16.96
C PRO A 72 -0.54 -1.91 15.61
N SER A 73 -0.44 -1.09 14.57
CA SER A 73 0.02 -1.54 13.25
C SER A 73 1.55 -1.56 13.16
N HIS A 74 2.05 -2.07 12.03
CA HIS A 74 3.47 -2.02 11.67
C HIS A 74 3.94 -0.64 11.17
N HIS A 75 3.03 0.32 11.01
CA HIS A 75 3.39 1.69 10.65
C HIS A 75 3.96 2.46 11.85
N SER A 76 4.73 3.51 11.56
CA SER A 76 5.21 4.47 12.56
C SER A 76 4.05 4.93 13.46
N GLY A 77 4.24 4.86 14.77
CA GLY A 77 3.23 5.27 15.75
C GLY A 77 2.06 4.28 15.93
N GLY A 78 2.09 3.12 15.26
CA GLY A 78 1.06 2.09 15.40
C GLY A 78 -0.30 2.45 14.79
N PHE A 79 -0.36 3.48 13.92
CA PHE A 79 -1.61 3.95 13.33
C PHE A 79 -2.26 2.90 12.43
N THR A 80 -3.54 2.63 12.64
CA THR A 80 -4.34 1.76 11.75
C THR A 80 -4.37 2.33 10.33
N PRO A 81 -4.14 1.51 9.29
CA PRO A 81 -4.26 1.97 7.91
C PRO A 81 -5.69 2.43 7.59
N LEU A 82 -5.84 3.38 6.66
CA LEU A 82 -7.16 3.85 6.26
C LEU A 82 -7.93 2.80 5.46
N TYR A 83 -7.23 2.00 4.65
CA TYR A 83 -7.82 0.96 3.82
C TYR A 83 -6.90 -0.27 3.81
N ASP A 84 -7.49 -1.46 3.91
CA ASP A 84 -6.79 -2.71 3.72
C ASP A 84 -6.51 -2.92 2.21
N PRO A 85 -5.37 -3.54 1.82
CA PRO A 85 -5.03 -3.78 0.43
C PRO A 85 -5.87 -4.88 -0.24
N ALA A 86 -6.39 -5.84 0.54
CA ALA A 86 -7.19 -6.95 0.06
C ALA A 86 -8.41 -7.19 0.97
N PRO A 87 -9.39 -6.25 1.01
CA PRO A 87 -10.54 -6.36 1.88
C PRO A 87 -11.56 -7.37 1.31
N ASP A 88 -12.17 -8.17 2.18
CA ASP A 88 -13.24 -9.11 1.85
C ASP A 88 -14.63 -8.43 1.79
N LYS A 89 -14.74 -7.21 2.33
CA LYS A 89 -15.96 -6.40 2.36
C LYS A 89 -15.67 -4.92 2.16
N ARG A 90 -16.69 -4.14 1.84
CA ARG A 90 -16.59 -2.68 1.73
C ARG A 90 -16.63 -2.04 3.13
N VAL A 91 -15.53 -1.43 3.54
CA VAL A 91 -15.43 -0.64 4.78
C VAL A 91 -15.23 0.82 4.41
N ALA A 92 -16.08 1.70 4.94
CA ALA A 92 -15.94 3.14 4.77
C ALA A 92 -15.25 3.74 5.99
N THR A 93 -14.04 4.26 5.80
CA THR A 93 -13.27 4.93 6.85
C THR A 93 -13.77 6.36 7.00
N VAL A 94 -14.01 6.78 8.23
CA VAL A 94 -14.51 8.13 8.54
C VAL A 94 -13.32 9.04 8.78
N ASP A 95 -13.23 10.13 8.01
CA ASP A 95 -12.22 11.16 8.21
C ASP A 95 -12.59 12.09 9.36
N ALA A 96 -11.64 12.34 10.26
CA ALA A 96 -11.68 13.42 11.24
C ALA A 96 -11.42 14.77 10.54
N GLY A 97 -12.43 15.24 9.80
CA GLY A 97 -12.38 16.44 8.99
C GLY A 97 -12.15 17.73 9.79
N ALA A 98 -11.83 18.81 9.08
CA ALA A 98 -11.69 20.14 9.66
C ALA A 98 -13.02 20.92 9.60
N ASN A 99 -13.23 21.87 10.51
CA ASN A 99 -14.38 22.81 10.49
C ASN A 99 -14.50 23.54 9.14
N ALA A 100 -13.37 23.80 8.48
CA ALA A 100 -13.33 24.43 7.16
C ALA A 100 -13.65 23.46 6.00
N LEU A 101 -13.99 22.20 6.28
CA LEU A 101 -14.49 21.16 5.36
C LEU A 101 -13.56 20.77 4.20
N PHE A 102 -12.25 20.99 4.33
CA PHE A 102 -11.27 20.55 3.33
C PHE A 102 -10.69 19.18 3.68
N ILE A 103 -10.24 18.45 2.65
CA ILE A 103 -9.40 17.26 2.78
C ILE A 103 -7.93 17.69 2.63
N GLY A 104 -7.12 17.49 3.66
CA GLY A 104 -5.74 18.00 3.70
C GLY A 104 -5.19 18.21 5.11
N GLY A 105 -4.11 19.00 5.20
CA GLY A 105 -3.51 19.37 6.48
C GLY A 105 -2.72 18.21 7.12
N GLY A 106 -2.83 18.08 8.44
CA GLY A 106 -2.13 17.06 9.23
C GLY A 106 -3.09 16.04 9.86
N GLY A 107 -2.56 15.20 10.76
CA GLY A 107 -3.36 14.18 11.45
C GLY A 107 -4.01 13.18 10.48
N GLN A 108 -5.21 12.71 10.83
CA GLN A 108 -5.96 11.75 10.01
C GLN A 108 -6.41 12.35 8.67
N ASN A 109 -6.90 13.59 8.68
CA ASN A 109 -7.30 14.31 7.45
C ASN A 109 -6.14 14.44 6.45
N GLY A 110 -4.93 14.71 6.95
CA GLY A 110 -3.71 14.67 6.15
C GLY A 110 -3.40 13.28 5.57
N GLN A 111 -3.67 12.19 6.30
CA GLN A 111 -3.52 10.83 5.76
C GLN A 111 -4.53 10.54 4.65
N PHE A 112 -5.79 10.99 4.78
CA PHE A 112 -6.77 10.87 3.70
C PHE A 112 -6.30 11.58 2.44
N ALA A 113 -5.82 12.82 2.60
CA ALA A 113 -5.27 13.58 1.47
C ALA A 113 -4.07 12.86 0.85
N LYS A 114 -3.14 12.37 1.67
CA LYS A 114 -1.97 11.61 1.20
C LYS A 114 -2.40 10.39 0.37
N THR A 115 -3.32 9.56 0.89
CA THR A 115 -3.80 8.36 0.18
C THR A 115 -4.44 8.71 -1.17
N LEU A 116 -5.29 9.74 -1.23
CA LEU A 116 -5.91 10.17 -2.49
C LEU A 116 -4.89 10.70 -3.50
N LEU A 117 -3.90 11.47 -3.03
CA LEU A 117 -2.86 12.05 -3.90
C LEU A 117 -1.91 10.97 -4.44
N GLU A 118 -1.47 10.05 -3.59
CA GLU A 118 -0.62 8.92 -4.01
C GLU A 118 -1.34 8.04 -5.03
N GLU A 119 -2.63 7.79 -4.84
CA GLU A 119 -3.41 7.00 -5.80
C GLU A 119 -3.65 7.77 -7.11
N ALA A 120 -3.92 9.07 -7.04
CA ALA A 120 -4.01 9.93 -8.22
C ALA A 120 -2.69 9.91 -9.03
N GLU A 121 -1.54 10.03 -8.36
CA GLU A 121 -0.22 9.98 -8.99
C GLU A 121 0.04 8.64 -9.68
N LYS A 122 -0.22 7.51 -9.01
CA LYS A 122 -0.08 6.17 -9.59
C LYS A 122 -0.91 5.98 -10.86
N ASN A 123 -2.07 6.62 -10.93
CA ASN A 123 -2.98 6.56 -12.08
C ASN A 123 -2.74 7.70 -13.10
N GLY A 124 -1.65 8.46 -12.97
CA GLY A 124 -1.29 9.53 -13.91
C GLY A 124 -2.18 10.76 -13.87
N ILE A 125 -2.96 10.94 -12.81
CA ILE A 125 -3.84 12.09 -12.60
C ILE A 125 -3.05 13.21 -11.93
N ARG A 126 -2.92 14.35 -12.60
CA ARG A 126 -2.26 15.53 -12.03
C ARG A 126 -3.16 16.22 -11.01
N LEU A 127 -3.06 15.81 -9.75
CA LEU A 127 -3.77 16.41 -8.61
C LEU A 127 -2.77 16.90 -7.55
N THR A 128 -2.81 18.18 -7.21
CA THR A 128 -1.98 18.76 -6.14
C THR A 128 -2.73 18.75 -4.82
N SER A 129 -2.00 18.82 -3.70
CA SER A 129 -2.60 18.94 -2.36
C SER A 129 -3.49 20.17 -2.22
N VAL A 130 -3.08 21.31 -2.80
CA VAL A 130 -3.87 22.55 -2.84
C VAL A 130 -5.15 22.35 -3.64
N ALA A 131 -5.06 21.74 -4.82
CA ALA A 131 -6.23 21.48 -5.66
C ALA A 131 -7.22 20.52 -4.98
N LEU A 132 -6.73 19.47 -4.31
CA LEU A 132 -7.56 18.55 -3.53
C LEU A 132 -8.27 19.29 -2.38
N SER A 133 -7.53 20.11 -1.63
CA SER A 133 -8.06 20.88 -0.49
C SER A 133 -9.17 21.84 -0.94
N GLU A 134 -8.90 22.68 -1.93
CA GLU A 134 -9.88 23.66 -2.44
C GLU A 134 -11.10 22.99 -3.07
N HIS A 135 -10.89 21.92 -3.84
CA HIS A 135 -11.97 21.20 -4.50
C HIS A 135 -12.87 20.49 -3.51
N SER A 136 -12.30 19.72 -2.58
CA SER A 136 -13.05 19.02 -1.55
C SER A 136 -13.82 20.00 -0.65
N GLN A 137 -13.21 21.12 -0.27
CA GLN A 137 -13.87 22.20 0.47
C GLN A 137 -15.11 22.71 -0.26
N ARG A 138 -14.99 23.05 -1.54
CA ARG A 138 -16.11 23.58 -2.33
C ARG A 138 -17.29 22.60 -2.42
N ILE A 139 -16.99 21.31 -2.61
CA ILE A 139 -17.99 20.25 -2.68
C ILE A 139 -18.70 20.10 -1.32
N GLN A 140 -17.94 19.96 -0.24
CA GLN A 140 -18.49 19.76 1.10
C GLN A 140 -19.28 20.98 1.61
N GLN A 141 -18.81 22.21 1.36
CA GLN A 141 -19.58 23.43 1.65
C GLN A 141 -20.91 23.49 0.87
N SER A 142 -20.91 23.03 -0.38
CA SER A 142 -22.14 22.99 -1.18
C SER A 142 -23.12 21.94 -0.67
N LEU A 143 -22.62 20.78 -0.22
CA LEU A 143 -23.42 19.76 0.44
C LEU A 143 -23.96 20.22 1.80
N LEU A 144 -23.15 20.90 2.62
CA LEU A 144 -23.60 21.46 3.90
C LEU A 144 -24.74 22.47 3.69
N ARG A 145 -24.59 23.39 2.74
CA ARG A 145 -25.65 24.35 2.38
C ARG A 145 -26.95 23.66 1.93
N ARG A 146 -26.86 22.49 1.28
CA ARG A 146 -28.04 21.68 0.91
C ARG A 146 -28.62 20.96 2.12
N ALA A 147 -27.78 20.32 2.94
CA ALA A 147 -28.19 19.53 4.09
C ALA A 147 -28.89 20.41 5.15
N VAL A 148 -28.41 21.62 5.40
CA VAL A 148 -29.03 22.58 6.33
C VAL A 148 -30.45 22.98 5.91
N LYS A 149 -30.78 22.95 4.61
CA LYS A 149 -32.15 23.19 4.12
C LYS A 149 -33.09 22.00 4.30
N SER A 150 -32.57 20.83 4.65
CA SER A 150 -33.33 19.60 4.82
C SER A 150 -32.71 18.74 5.92
N PRO A 151 -32.66 19.24 7.17
CA PRO A 151 -32.06 18.51 8.28
C PRO A 151 -32.77 17.18 8.49
N GLY A 152 -32.00 16.15 8.87
CA GLY A 152 -32.49 14.78 8.99
C GLY A 152 -32.71 14.04 7.67
N LYS A 153 -32.34 14.63 6.52
CA LYS A 153 -32.39 13.97 5.21
C LYS A 153 -31.01 13.93 4.56
N LEU A 154 -30.73 12.81 3.88
CA LEU A 154 -29.54 12.67 3.05
C LEU A 154 -29.74 13.48 1.77
N VAL A 155 -28.83 14.42 1.52
CA VAL A 155 -28.80 15.20 0.27
C VAL A 155 -27.67 14.72 -0.62
N GLU A 156 -27.85 14.86 -1.93
CA GLU A 156 -26.90 14.40 -2.94
C GLU A 156 -26.39 15.56 -3.78
N LEU A 157 -25.15 15.45 -4.24
CA LEU A 157 -24.56 16.24 -5.30
C LEU A 157 -23.90 15.29 -6.30
N ASP A 158 -24.29 15.41 -7.56
CA ASP A 158 -23.63 14.71 -8.66
C ASP A 158 -22.28 15.38 -8.94
N THR A 159 -21.19 14.70 -8.60
CA THR A 159 -19.82 15.22 -8.69
C THR A 159 -19.00 14.55 -9.78
N GLY A 160 -19.47 13.44 -10.35
CA GLY A 160 -18.69 12.57 -11.22
C GLY A 160 -18.29 13.18 -12.56
N VAL A 161 -18.97 14.24 -13.02
CA VAL A 161 -18.68 14.88 -14.31
C VAL A 161 -17.46 15.81 -14.25
N ALA A 162 -17.18 16.42 -13.09
CA ALA A 162 -16.19 17.50 -12.97
C ALA A 162 -15.17 17.30 -11.85
N SER A 163 -15.36 16.30 -10.98
CA SER A 163 -14.48 16.06 -9.85
C SER A 163 -13.33 15.12 -10.23
N PRO A 164 -12.07 15.47 -9.94
CA PRO A 164 -10.94 14.57 -10.17
C PRO A 164 -10.91 13.37 -9.19
N VAL A 165 -11.74 13.38 -8.15
CA VAL A 165 -11.68 12.40 -7.04
C VAL A 165 -13.01 11.78 -6.64
N PHE A 166 -14.14 12.47 -6.86
CA PHE A 166 -15.44 12.02 -6.36
C PHE A 166 -16.38 11.67 -7.52
N ALA A 167 -16.83 10.42 -7.56
CA ALA A 167 -17.85 10.00 -8.52
C ALA A 167 -19.26 10.50 -8.13
N ARG A 168 -19.54 10.57 -6.82
CA ARG A 168 -20.80 11.05 -6.25
C ARG A 168 -20.56 11.48 -4.81
N SER A 169 -21.31 12.47 -4.32
CA SER A 169 -21.09 12.99 -2.98
C SER A 169 -22.41 13.24 -2.25
N PHE A 170 -22.45 12.93 -0.96
CA PHE A 170 -23.63 13.05 -0.11
C PHE A 170 -23.33 13.90 1.11
N GLY A 171 -24.36 14.57 1.63
CA GLY A 171 -24.29 15.36 2.85
C GLY A 171 -25.48 15.06 3.76
N PHE A 172 -25.27 15.13 5.06
CA PHE A 172 -26.31 14.92 6.06
C PHE A 172 -25.99 15.77 7.29
N VAL A 173 -26.99 16.46 7.82
CA VAL A 173 -26.93 17.07 9.16
C VAL A 173 -28.15 16.61 9.95
N PRO A 174 -27.98 16.07 11.17
CA PRO A 174 -29.11 15.62 11.98
C PRO A 174 -29.97 16.82 12.43
N VAL A 175 -29.31 17.91 12.80
CA VAL A 175 -29.88 19.21 13.14
C VAL A 175 -28.99 20.29 12.53
N VAL A 176 -29.51 21.51 12.37
CA VAL A 176 -28.74 22.64 11.84
C VAL A 176 -27.60 22.97 12.82
N PRO A 177 -26.32 22.99 12.38
CA PRO A 177 -25.21 23.43 13.22
C PRO A 177 -25.45 24.83 13.78
N GLY A 178 -25.04 25.06 15.03
CA GLY A 178 -25.24 26.34 15.71
C GLY A 178 -26.67 26.60 16.22
N LEU A 179 -27.63 25.72 15.93
CA LEU A 179 -29.02 25.90 16.39
C LEU A 179 -29.21 25.45 17.84
N MET A 180 -28.69 24.26 18.18
CA MET A 180 -28.85 23.65 19.51
C MET A 180 -27.63 23.88 20.43
N TRP A 181 -26.55 24.46 19.90
CA TRP A 181 -25.29 24.73 20.59
C TRP A 181 -24.63 25.98 20.02
N LYS A 182 -23.67 26.56 20.74
CA LYS A 182 -22.92 27.73 20.26
C LYS A 182 -21.65 27.30 19.50
N GLU A 183 -21.53 27.70 18.24
CA GLU A 183 -20.36 27.39 17.41
C GLU A 183 -19.05 27.96 17.98
N SER A 184 -19.11 29.05 18.74
CA SER A 184 -17.95 29.61 19.44
C SER A 184 -17.36 28.68 20.51
N GLU A 185 -18.14 27.71 20.99
CA GLU A 185 -17.73 26.77 22.04
C GLU A 185 -17.34 25.40 21.45
N VAL A 186 -18.04 24.94 20.41
CA VAL A 186 -17.85 23.59 19.86
C VAL A 186 -17.16 23.53 18.49
N GLY A 187 -16.92 24.68 17.87
CA GLY A 187 -16.49 24.79 16.47
C GLY A 187 -17.66 24.99 15.50
N SER A 188 -17.32 25.44 14.29
CA SER A 188 -18.26 25.62 13.17
C SER A 188 -18.30 24.39 12.28
#